data_AF-A0A0D6B3X6-F1
#
_entry.id   AF-A0A0D6B3X6-F1
#
_cell.length_a   1.000
_cell.length_b   1.000
_cell.length_c   1.000
_cell.angle_alpha   90.00
_cell.angle_beta   90.00
_cell.angle_gamma   90.00
#
_symmetry.space_group_name_H-M   'P 1'
#
loop_
_entity.id
_entity.type
_entity.pdbx_description
1 polymer ?
#
loop_
_entity_poly.entity_id
_entity_poly.type
_entity_poly.pdbx_seq_one_letter_code
_entity_poly.pdbx_strand_id
1 'polypeptide(L)'
;MKMPPDMPGHEVGPALSGAALDRLMPMHLWIGAGGEVIRAGPTLQRLAGAPLALRAWTEIVTLRRPRATRRLEELLQMQGGALKFTLNARPEIALKGLVVPLPGGAALLNLSLGISLVDAVGRFDLTSSDFAPTDLAIELLYLNEAKTAVVGELRRLALRLNGARLTAEVEAATDMLTGLANRRALDDALGRLSASSLPFALMQLDLDLFKAVNDSHGHGMGDAVLRMVAAVLRSHFRSRDVIARVGGDEFVVLMVDFVDRDHLLSHASRLIERIELPMEFQGVDCRISASIGIAVATLARRPSCDVLLQEADIALYESKRRGRGRATFYDDWQRRRHGPGDTAF
;
A
#
# COMPACT_ATOMS: atom_id res chain seq x y z
N MET A 1 31.56 -70.17 11.27
CA MET A 1 31.84 -69.82 9.86
C MET A 1 32.99 -68.82 9.90
N LYS A 2 34.20 -69.22 9.51
CA LYS A 2 35.42 -68.39 9.55
C LYS A 2 35.23 -67.21 8.59
N MET A 3 35.42 -65.97 9.07
CA MET A 3 35.60 -64.82 8.18
C MET A 3 36.85 -65.05 7.31
N PRO A 4 36.82 -64.69 6.01
CA PRO A 4 38.02 -64.73 5.19
C PRO A 4 39.00 -63.64 5.65
N PRO A 5 40.32 -63.86 5.50
CA PRO A 5 41.34 -62.91 5.92
C PRO A 5 41.36 -61.66 5.03
N ASP A 6 41.67 -60.52 5.63
CA ASP A 6 41.89 -59.22 4.99
C ASP A 6 42.84 -59.32 3.79
N MET A 7 42.36 -58.86 2.63
CA MET A 7 43.19 -58.58 1.45
C MET A 7 43.50 -57.07 1.43
N PRO A 8 44.78 -56.67 1.35
CA PRO A 8 45.14 -55.26 1.26
C PRO A 8 44.89 -54.74 -0.17
N GLY A 9 44.24 -53.57 -0.26
CA GLY A 9 44.37 -52.63 -1.38
C GLY A 9 43.64 -53.00 -2.67
N HIS A 10 42.35 -52.71 -2.73
CA HIS A 10 41.61 -52.08 -3.84
C HIS A 10 40.11 -52.23 -3.51
N GLU A 11 39.44 -51.15 -3.12
CA GLU A 11 37.97 -51.13 -3.13
C GLU A 11 37.52 -51.33 -4.58
N VAL A 12 37.23 -52.57 -4.97
CA VAL A 12 36.56 -52.87 -6.24
C VAL A 12 35.08 -52.54 -6.03
N GLY A 13 34.78 -51.25 -6.03
CA GLY A 13 33.40 -50.78 -6.18
C GLY A 13 32.85 -51.19 -7.54
N PRO A 14 31.51 -51.18 -7.73
CA PRO A 14 30.93 -51.45 -9.03
C PRO A 14 31.44 -50.43 -10.06
N ALA A 15 32.02 -50.91 -11.16
CA ALA A 15 32.41 -50.06 -12.28
C ALA A 15 31.13 -49.49 -12.93
N LEU A 16 30.79 -48.24 -12.63
CA LEU A 16 29.66 -47.55 -13.27
C LEU A 16 30.03 -47.21 -14.72
N SER A 17 29.21 -47.66 -15.66
CA SER A 17 29.38 -47.24 -17.06
C SER A 17 29.04 -45.75 -17.22
N GLY A 18 29.58 -45.10 -18.25
CA GLY A 18 29.24 -43.71 -18.56
C GLY A 18 27.74 -43.49 -18.77
N ALA A 19 27.03 -44.47 -19.36
CA ALA A 19 25.58 -44.41 -19.54
C ALA A 19 24.82 -44.53 -18.20
N ALA A 20 25.30 -45.34 -17.26
CA ALA A 20 24.73 -45.41 -15.92
C ALA A 20 24.94 -44.09 -15.16
N LEU A 21 26.13 -43.47 -15.32
CA LEU A 21 26.46 -42.18 -14.75
C LEU A 21 25.56 -41.05 -15.32
N ASP A 22 25.33 -41.02 -16.63
CA ASP A 22 24.43 -40.06 -17.28
C ASP A 22 23.00 -40.12 -16.71
N ARG A 23 22.53 -41.34 -16.38
CA ARG A 23 21.17 -41.56 -15.85
C ARG A 23 21.05 -41.20 -14.38
N LEU A 24 22.07 -41.52 -13.57
CA LEU A 24 22.08 -41.23 -12.14
C LEU A 24 22.39 -39.75 -11.85
N MET A 25 23.23 -39.15 -12.70
CA MET A 25 23.73 -37.79 -12.52
C MET A 25 23.70 -37.03 -13.87
N PRO A 26 22.51 -36.67 -14.40
CA PRO A 26 22.40 -35.98 -15.69
C PRO A 26 23.15 -34.63 -15.77
N MET A 27 23.51 -34.09 -14.62
CA MET A 27 24.21 -32.83 -14.42
C MET A 27 25.64 -33.03 -13.88
N HIS A 28 26.42 -33.96 -14.43
CA HIS A 28 27.80 -34.19 -13.99
C HIS A 28 28.88 -33.63 -14.94
N LEU A 29 30.07 -33.39 -14.41
CA LEU A 29 31.32 -33.26 -15.17
C LEU A 29 32.34 -34.27 -14.66
N TRP A 30 32.85 -35.11 -15.55
CA TRP A 30 34.03 -35.92 -15.29
C TRP A 30 35.24 -35.18 -15.83
N ILE A 31 36.12 -34.76 -14.92
CA ILE A 31 37.34 -33.99 -15.19
C ILE A 31 38.53 -34.94 -15.08
N GLY A 32 39.37 -34.99 -16.11
CA GLY A 32 40.63 -35.73 -16.13
C GLY A 32 41.71 -35.06 -15.30
N ALA A 33 42.84 -35.75 -15.10
CA ALA A 33 43.93 -35.27 -14.26
C ALA A 33 44.55 -33.97 -14.79
N GLY A 34 44.50 -33.71 -16.10
CA GLY A 34 44.98 -32.47 -16.71
C GLY A 34 43.98 -31.29 -16.63
N GLY A 35 42.79 -31.51 -16.08
CA GLY A 35 41.73 -30.50 -15.99
C GLY A 35 40.81 -30.41 -17.22
N GLU A 36 41.00 -31.27 -18.21
CA GLU A 36 40.09 -31.45 -19.34
C GLU A 36 38.83 -32.23 -18.95
N VAL A 37 37.68 -31.90 -19.54
CA VAL A 37 36.46 -32.67 -19.35
C VAL A 37 36.46 -33.91 -20.23
N ILE A 38 36.43 -35.07 -19.59
CA ILE A 38 36.35 -36.39 -20.23
C ILE A 38 34.91 -36.67 -20.66
N ARG A 39 33.94 -36.35 -19.81
CA ARG A 39 32.51 -36.59 -20.05
C ARG A 39 31.68 -35.53 -19.33
N ALA A 40 30.56 -35.15 -19.92
CA ALA A 40 29.55 -34.32 -19.28
C ALA A 40 28.19 -35.00 -19.36
N GLY A 41 27.37 -34.81 -18.32
CA GLY A 41 26.01 -35.31 -18.30
C GLY A 41 25.12 -34.64 -19.34
N PRO A 42 24.09 -35.34 -19.84
CA PRO A 42 23.25 -34.88 -20.95
C PRO A 42 22.52 -33.55 -20.66
N THR A 43 22.06 -33.33 -19.42
CA THR A 43 21.35 -32.09 -19.06
C THR A 43 22.31 -30.91 -18.99
N LEU A 44 23.51 -31.12 -18.43
CA LEU A 44 24.53 -30.08 -18.39
C LEU A 44 25.01 -29.71 -19.80
N GLN A 45 25.14 -30.71 -20.67
CA GLN A 45 25.49 -30.54 -22.08
C GLN A 45 24.43 -29.70 -22.83
N ARG A 46 23.14 -29.88 -22.53
CA ARG A 46 22.07 -29.03 -23.09
C ARG A 46 22.14 -27.60 -22.56
N LEU A 47 22.26 -27.43 -21.24
CA LEU A 47 22.34 -26.10 -20.60
C LEU A 47 23.52 -25.27 -21.10
N ALA A 48 24.66 -25.92 -21.39
CA ALA A 48 25.84 -25.22 -21.87
C ALA A 48 25.74 -24.80 -23.35
N GLY A 49 24.85 -25.42 -24.14
CA GLY A 49 24.61 -25.06 -25.55
C GLY A 49 25.77 -25.32 -26.52
N ALA A 50 26.87 -25.93 -26.07
CA ALA A 50 28.05 -26.24 -26.88
C ALA A 50 28.77 -27.49 -26.35
N PRO A 51 29.45 -28.29 -27.20
CA PRO A 51 30.18 -29.48 -26.77
C PRO A 51 31.15 -29.21 -25.60
N LEU A 52 31.10 -30.07 -24.58
CA LEU A 52 31.87 -29.88 -23.35
C LEU A 52 33.13 -30.76 -23.27
N ALA A 53 33.17 -31.88 -23.99
CA ALA A 53 34.30 -32.80 -23.98
C ALA A 53 35.60 -32.11 -24.46
N LEU A 54 36.73 -32.51 -23.87
CA LEU A 54 38.10 -32.02 -24.12
C LEU A 54 38.35 -30.55 -23.77
N ARG A 55 37.34 -29.80 -23.32
CA ARG A 55 37.51 -28.42 -22.86
C ARG A 55 38.01 -28.37 -21.42
N ALA A 56 38.70 -27.30 -21.06
CA ALA A 56 39.09 -27.08 -19.67
C ALA A 56 37.84 -26.88 -18.79
N TRP A 57 37.77 -27.54 -17.62
CA TRP A 57 36.61 -27.44 -16.74
C TRP A 57 36.29 -26.00 -16.30
N THR A 58 37.32 -25.15 -16.21
CA THR A 58 37.20 -23.72 -15.85
C THR A 58 36.52 -22.88 -16.92
N GLU A 59 36.47 -23.33 -18.18
CA GLU A 59 35.68 -22.69 -19.23
C GLU A 59 34.19 -22.98 -19.08
N ILE A 60 33.83 -24.08 -18.44
CA ILE A 60 32.45 -24.57 -18.34
C ILE A 60 31.81 -24.04 -17.07
N VAL A 61 32.50 -24.18 -15.93
CA VAL A 61 31.99 -23.72 -14.63
C VAL A 61 33.00 -22.86 -13.89
N THR A 62 32.49 -21.83 -13.23
CA THR A 62 33.26 -20.97 -12.33
C THR A 62 32.85 -21.26 -10.89
N LEU A 63 33.78 -21.71 -10.04
CA LEU A 63 33.53 -21.85 -8.60
C LEU A 63 33.36 -20.47 -7.93
N ARG A 64 32.23 -20.26 -7.27
CA ARG A 64 31.89 -19.00 -6.56
C ARG A 64 32.04 -19.11 -5.05
N ARG A 65 31.79 -20.28 -4.44
CA ARG A 65 31.97 -20.54 -3.00
C ARG A 65 32.49 -21.96 -2.77
N PRO A 66 33.34 -22.21 -1.74
CA PRO A 66 33.74 -21.29 -0.67
C PRO A 66 34.83 -20.29 -1.03
N ARG A 67 35.77 -20.64 -1.92
CA ARG A 67 36.80 -19.76 -2.49
C ARG A 67 36.92 -20.08 -3.97
N ALA A 68 37.07 -19.07 -4.82
CA ALA A 68 37.27 -19.31 -6.25
C ALA A 68 38.63 -19.98 -6.48
N THR A 69 38.66 -21.02 -7.30
CA THR A 69 39.91 -21.63 -7.79
C THR A 69 39.76 -21.99 -9.26
N ARG A 70 40.90 -22.07 -9.94
CA ARG A 70 41.04 -22.60 -11.30
C ARG A 70 41.93 -23.84 -11.34
N ARG A 71 42.47 -24.27 -10.19
CA ARG A 71 43.35 -25.43 -10.07
C ARG A 71 42.55 -26.64 -9.61
N LEU A 72 42.71 -27.76 -10.29
CA LEU A 72 41.99 -29.00 -9.98
C LEU A 72 42.35 -29.53 -8.59
N GLU A 73 43.62 -29.46 -8.21
CA GLU A 73 44.11 -29.88 -6.88
C GLU A 73 43.40 -29.14 -5.74
N GLU A 74 43.25 -27.81 -5.88
CA GLU A 74 42.54 -26.99 -4.89
C GLU A 74 41.04 -27.33 -4.85
N LEU A 75 40.43 -27.65 -6.00
CA LEU A 75 39.04 -28.10 -6.05
C LEU A 75 38.85 -29.46 -5.34
N LEU A 76 39.77 -30.42 -5.55
CA LEU A 76 39.74 -31.74 -4.92
C LEU A 76 39.86 -31.68 -3.40
N GLN A 77 40.58 -30.68 -2.87
CA GLN A 77 40.66 -30.43 -1.42
C GLN A 77 39.33 -29.96 -0.80
N MET A 78 38.35 -29.54 -1.61
CA MET A 78 37.04 -29.06 -1.15
C MET A 78 35.96 -30.14 -1.11
N GLN A 79 36.35 -31.42 -1.14
CA GLN A 79 35.44 -32.56 -1.00
C GLN A 79 34.67 -32.52 0.34
N GLY A 80 33.47 -33.11 0.36
CA GLY A 80 32.63 -33.21 1.56
C GLY A 80 31.76 -31.99 1.87
N GLY A 81 31.83 -30.92 1.08
CA GLY A 81 31.02 -29.70 1.25
C GLY A 81 30.18 -29.34 0.02
N ALA A 82 29.07 -28.63 0.24
CA ALA A 82 28.27 -28.08 -0.84
C ALA A 82 28.98 -26.87 -1.47
N LEU A 83 29.32 -26.98 -2.75
CA LEU A 83 29.97 -25.96 -3.55
C LEU A 83 28.94 -25.14 -4.32
N LYS A 84 29.24 -23.88 -4.61
CA LYS A 84 28.43 -23.05 -5.51
C LYS A 84 29.22 -22.71 -6.75
N PHE A 85 28.66 -23.02 -7.90
CA PHE A 85 29.24 -22.73 -9.20
C PHE A 85 28.35 -21.77 -9.98
N THR A 86 28.92 -21.19 -11.02
CA THR A 86 28.19 -20.59 -12.11
C THR A 86 28.52 -21.37 -13.38
N LEU A 87 27.51 -21.78 -14.13
CA LEU A 87 27.70 -22.25 -15.51
C LEU A 87 28.01 -21.04 -16.39
N ASN A 88 29.14 -21.09 -17.09
CA ASN A 88 29.60 -20.04 -18.01
C ASN A 88 28.84 -20.09 -19.34
N ALA A 89 27.53 -20.29 -19.29
CA ALA A 89 26.62 -20.14 -20.42
C ALA A 89 26.15 -18.68 -20.53
N ARG A 90 25.47 -18.33 -21.62
CA ARG A 90 24.81 -17.03 -21.78
C ARG A 90 23.29 -17.25 -21.83
N PRO A 91 22.51 -16.77 -20.84
CA PRO A 91 22.92 -16.11 -19.59
C PRO A 91 23.58 -17.07 -18.58
N GLU A 92 24.35 -16.53 -17.63
CA GLU A 92 24.98 -17.30 -16.55
C GLU A 92 23.92 -17.99 -15.68
N ILE A 93 24.16 -19.25 -15.28
CA ILE A 93 23.24 -20.03 -14.42
C ILE A 93 23.94 -20.38 -13.11
N ALA A 94 23.32 -20.09 -11.97
CA ALA A 94 23.85 -20.51 -10.68
C ALA A 94 23.60 -22.01 -10.48
N LEU A 95 24.65 -22.73 -10.09
CA LEU A 95 24.61 -24.16 -9.80
C LEU A 95 25.08 -24.43 -8.38
N LYS A 96 24.55 -25.49 -7.77
CA LYS A 96 25.13 -26.11 -6.57
C LYS A 96 25.81 -27.40 -6.98
N GLY A 97 26.83 -27.84 -6.26
CA GLY A 97 27.44 -29.11 -6.58
C GLY A 97 28.30 -29.70 -5.48
N LEU A 98 28.75 -30.93 -5.74
CA LEU A 98 29.68 -31.69 -4.92
C LEU A 98 30.79 -32.18 -5.83
N VAL A 99 32.04 -32.07 -5.38
CA VAL A 99 33.19 -32.70 -6.02
C VAL A 99 33.55 -33.99 -5.29
N VAL A 100 33.82 -35.03 -6.07
CA VAL A 100 34.29 -36.35 -5.62
C VAL A 100 35.62 -36.65 -6.31
N PRO A 101 36.73 -36.82 -5.57
CA PRO A 101 38.00 -37.25 -6.14
C PRO A 101 37.89 -38.64 -6.76
N LEU A 102 38.52 -38.83 -7.92
CA LEU A 102 38.67 -40.12 -8.59
C LEU A 102 40.15 -40.54 -8.59
N PRO A 103 40.46 -41.84 -8.76
CA PRO A 103 41.83 -42.32 -8.91
C PRO A 103 42.59 -41.59 -10.02
N GLY A 104 43.91 -41.44 -9.86
CA GLY A 104 44.78 -40.79 -10.85
C GLY A 104 44.67 -39.27 -10.90
N GLY A 105 44.07 -38.62 -9.90
CA GLY A 105 43.96 -37.16 -9.83
C GLY A 105 42.78 -36.58 -10.63
N ALA A 106 41.90 -37.43 -11.15
CA ALA A 106 40.66 -37.02 -11.80
C ALA A 106 39.60 -36.58 -10.77
N ALA A 107 38.54 -35.91 -11.23
CA ALA A 107 37.43 -35.47 -10.39
C ALA A 107 36.09 -35.77 -11.06
N LEU A 108 35.08 -36.12 -10.25
CA LEU A 108 33.69 -36.14 -10.64
C LEU A 108 32.96 -35.02 -9.93
N LEU A 109 32.37 -34.11 -10.70
CA LEU A 109 31.55 -33.02 -10.19
C LEU A 109 30.07 -33.35 -10.45
N ASN A 110 29.26 -33.40 -9.40
CA ASN A 110 27.80 -33.46 -9.51
C ASN A 110 27.22 -32.06 -9.35
N LEU A 111 26.34 -31.63 -10.23
CA LEU A 111 25.74 -30.30 -10.23
C LEU A 111 24.21 -30.39 -10.14
N SER A 112 23.59 -29.33 -9.62
CA SER A 112 22.14 -29.14 -9.62
C SER A 112 21.78 -27.66 -9.75
N LEU A 113 20.59 -27.39 -10.29
CA LEU A 113 20.12 -26.02 -10.56
C LEU A 113 19.70 -25.26 -9.28
N GLY A 114 19.33 -25.96 -8.21
CA GLY A 114 18.87 -25.34 -6.97
C GLY A 114 17.77 -24.30 -7.20
N ILE A 115 18.00 -23.06 -6.75
CA ILE A 115 17.01 -21.96 -6.92
C ILE A 115 16.84 -21.49 -8.37
N SER A 116 17.80 -21.82 -9.25
CA SER A 116 17.73 -21.48 -10.68
C SER A 116 16.87 -22.46 -11.48
N LEU A 117 16.30 -23.48 -10.84
CA LEU A 117 15.50 -24.50 -11.49
C LEU A 117 14.32 -23.94 -12.28
N VAL A 118 13.50 -23.09 -11.65
CA VAL A 118 12.31 -22.49 -12.28
C VAL A 118 12.68 -21.71 -13.53
N ASP A 119 13.75 -20.92 -13.44
CA ASP A 119 14.25 -20.09 -14.54
C ASP A 119 14.85 -20.93 -15.67
N ALA A 120 15.58 -21.99 -15.32
CA ALA A 120 16.20 -22.90 -16.28
C ALA A 120 15.17 -23.75 -17.03
N VAL A 121 14.12 -24.24 -16.35
CA VAL A 121 13.03 -25.00 -17.01
C VAL A 121 12.36 -24.14 -18.07
N GLY A 122 12.00 -22.89 -17.75
CA GLY A 122 11.36 -21.99 -18.72
C GLY A 122 12.27 -21.56 -19.88
N ARG A 123 13.58 -21.44 -19.65
CA ARG A 123 14.55 -20.96 -20.67
C ARG A 123 15.08 -22.03 -21.59
N PHE A 124 15.27 -23.24 -21.08
CA PHE A 124 15.93 -24.33 -21.80
C PHE A 124 14.99 -25.49 -22.15
N ASP A 125 13.68 -25.28 -21.96
CA ASP A 125 12.63 -26.27 -22.25
C ASP A 125 12.93 -27.64 -21.61
N LEU A 126 13.40 -27.61 -20.36
CA LEU A 126 13.75 -28.82 -19.63
C LEU A 126 12.48 -29.55 -19.23
N THR A 127 12.52 -30.87 -19.38
CA THR A 127 11.42 -31.78 -19.03
C THR A 127 11.78 -32.58 -17.78
N SER A 128 10.82 -33.35 -17.25
CA SER A 128 11.08 -34.28 -16.14
C SER A 128 12.19 -35.30 -16.43
N SER A 129 12.44 -35.61 -17.71
CA SER A 129 13.50 -36.54 -18.14
C SER A 129 14.92 -35.97 -18.00
N ASP A 130 15.04 -34.66 -17.78
CA ASP A 130 16.33 -33.96 -17.63
C ASP A 130 16.87 -34.00 -16.20
N PHE A 131 16.08 -34.54 -15.28
CA PHE A 131 16.42 -34.64 -13.88
C PHE A 131 16.54 -36.11 -13.49
N ALA A 132 17.38 -36.41 -12.51
CA ALA A 132 17.40 -37.75 -11.93
C ALA A 132 16.01 -38.01 -11.31
N PRO A 133 15.44 -39.23 -11.42
CA PRO A 133 14.14 -39.54 -10.81
C PRO A 133 14.06 -39.33 -9.29
N THR A 134 15.22 -39.23 -8.62
CA THR A 134 15.37 -38.96 -7.18
C THR A 134 15.64 -37.49 -6.87
N ASP A 135 15.75 -36.62 -7.88
CA ASP A 135 15.96 -35.18 -7.70
C ASP A 135 14.63 -34.51 -7.32
N LEU A 136 14.66 -33.59 -6.35
CA LEU A 136 13.48 -32.86 -5.83
C LEU A 136 13.00 -31.76 -6.79
N ALA A 137 13.46 -31.79 -8.04
CA ALA A 137 13.22 -30.73 -9.01
C ALA A 137 11.73 -30.58 -9.31
N ILE A 138 11.02 -31.68 -9.52
CA ILE A 138 9.60 -31.67 -9.87
C ILE A 138 8.77 -31.13 -8.69
N GLU A 139 9.05 -31.57 -7.46
CA GLU A 139 8.37 -31.08 -6.25
C GLU A 139 8.60 -29.59 -6.05
N LEU A 140 9.83 -29.09 -6.27
CA LEU A 140 10.14 -27.66 -6.16
C LEU A 140 9.41 -26.81 -7.21
N LEU A 141 9.20 -27.34 -8.42
CA LEU A 141 8.42 -26.65 -9.47
C LEU A 141 6.95 -26.52 -9.06
N TYR A 142 6.33 -27.63 -8.62
CA TYR A 142 4.95 -27.60 -8.11
C TYR A 142 4.79 -26.66 -6.91
N LEU A 143 5.75 -26.68 -5.97
CA LEU A 143 5.75 -25.75 -4.83
C LEU A 143 5.84 -24.29 -5.27
N ASN A 144 6.66 -24.01 -6.28
CA ASN A 144 6.80 -22.65 -6.79
C ASN A 144 5.54 -22.16 -7.52
N GLU A 145 4.88 -23.05 -8.28
CA GLU A 145 3.61 -22.75 -8.94
C GLU A 145 2.51 -22.47 -7.91
N ALA A 146 2.33 -23.36 -6.93
CA ALA A 146 1.37 -23.18 -5.85
C ALA A 146 1.63 -21.89 -5.05
N LYS A 147 2.90 -21.61 -4.73
CA LYS A 147 3.31 -20.36 -4.06
C LYS A 147 2.92 -19.14 -4.89
N THR A 148 3.21 -19.16 -6.18
CA THR A 148 2.88 -18.06 -7.09
C THR A 148 1.38 -17.79 -7.12
N ALA A 149 0.56 -18.84 -7.23
CA ALA A 149 -0.90 -18.75 -7.23
C ALA A 149 -1.44 -18.16 -5.92
N VAL A 150 -0.99 -18.66 -4.76
CA VAL A 150 -1.41 -18.17 -3.44
C VAL A 150 -1.02 -16.71 -3.24
N VAL A 151 0.22 -16.33 -3.58
CA VAL A 151 0.68 -14.95 -3.46
C VAL A 151 -0.11 -14.01 -4.38
N GLY A 152 -0.47 -14.47 -5.58
CA GLY A 152 -1.33 -13.73 -6.51
C GLY A 152 -2.70 -13.42 -5.90
N GLU A 153 -3.37 -14.43 -5.35
CA GLU A 153 -4.69 -14.24 -4.72
C GLU A 153 -4.62 -13.38 -3.45
N LEU A 154 -3.60 -13.56 -2.61
CA LEU A 154 -3.41 -12.70 -1.43
C LEU A 154 -3.26 -11.23 -1.80
N ARG A 155 -2.49 -10.91 -2.85
CA ARG A 155 -2.35 -9.54 -3.35
C ARG A 155 -3.68 -8.98 -3.84
N ARG A 156 -4.47 -9.78 -4.57
CA ARG A 156 -5.77 -9.37 -5.09
C ARG A 156 -6.77 -9.07 -3.96
N LEU A 157 -6.82 -9.92 -2.94
CA LEU A 157 -7.67 -9.72 -1.76
C LEU A 157 -7.25 -8.46 -0.98
N ALA A 158 -5.95 -8.26 -0.77
CA ALA A 158 -5.44 -7.07 -0.08
C ALA A 158 -5.84 -5.77 -0.79
N LEU A 159 -5.73 -5.73 -2.12
CA LEU A 159 -6.16 -4.56 -2.91
C LEU A 159 -7.66 -4.30 -2.79
N ARG A 160 -8.49 -5.35 -2.86
CA ARG A 160 -9.95 -5.24 -2.71
C ARG A 160 -10.35 -4.73 -1.33
N LEU A 161 -9.77 -5.29 -0.28
CA LEU A 161 -10.04 -4.88 1.10
C LEU A 161 -9.64 -3.43 1.34
N ASN A 162 -8.46 -3.02 0.85
CA ASN A 162 -8.04 -1.62 1.00
C ASN A 162 -8.93 -0.66 0.21
N GLY A 163 -9.34 -1.04 -1.01
CA GLY A 163 -10.31 -0.26 -1.79
C GLY A 163 -11.65 -0.11 -1.08
N ALA A 164 -12.23 -1.20 -0.61
CA ALA A 164 -13.48 -1.19 0.13
C ALA A 164 -13.39 -0.36 1.42
N ARG A 165 -12.26 -0.45 2.14
CA ARG A 165 -12.01 0.36 3.34
C ARG A 165 -11.99 1.85 3.03
N LEU A 166 -11.27 2.28 1.99
CA LEU A 166 -11.19 3.68 1.60
C LEU A 166 -12.57 4.23 1.19
N THR A 167 -13.34 3.47 0.41
CA THR A 167 -14.70 3.85 0.05
C THR A 167 -15.58 3.99 1.29
N ALA A 168 -15.54 3.01 2.19
CA ALA A 168 -16.30 3.06 3.43
C ALA A 168 -15.88 4.23 4.35
N GLU A 169 -14.61 4.58 4.40
CA GLU A 169 -14.11 5.75 5.15
C GLU A 169 -14.63 7.06 4.56
N VAL A 170 -14.61 7.21 3.23
CA VAL A 170 -15.14 8.40 2.55
C VAL A 170 -16.65 8.52 2.79
N GLU A 171 -17.41 7.44 2.58
CA GLU A 171 -18.87 7.42 2.82
C GLU A 171 -19.21 7.69 4.30
N ALA A 172 -18.44 7.14 5.24
CA ALA A 172 -18.63 7.36 6.66
C ALA A 172 -18.28 8.79 7.12
N ALA A 173 -17.55 9.56 6.32
CA ALA A 173 -17.10 10.92 6.63
C ALA A 173 -17.80 12.01 5.79
N THR A 174 -18.63 11.63 4.82
CA THR A 174 -19.23 12.55 3.84
C THR A 174 -20.76 12.53 3.93
N ASP A 175 -21.39 13.68 3.76
CA ASP A 175 -22.83 13.78 3.53
C ASP A 175 -23.13 13.45 2.05
N MET A 176 -23.88 12.38 1.79
CA MET A 176 -24.10 11.86 0.43
C MET A 176 -24.89 12.81 -0.48
N LEU A 177 -25.68 13.72 0.09
CA LEU A 177 -26.50 14.65 -0.69
C LEU A 177 -25.67 15.83 -1.22
N THR A 178 -24.81 16.39 -0.37
CA THR A 178 -24.05 17.62 -0.63
C THR A 178 -22.58 17.36 -0.98
N GLY A 179 -22.06 16.19 -0.62
CA GLY A 179 -20.64 15.83 -0.69
C GLY A 179 -19.76 16.56 0.32
N LEU A 180 -20.32 17.34 1.24
CA LEU A 180 -19.56 18.00 2.31
C LEU A 180 -19.15 16.98 3.38
N ALA A 181 -18.28 17.39 4.31
CA ALA A 181 -18.03 16.59 5.51
C ALA A 181 -19.36 16.37 6.26
N ASN A 182 -19.53 15.21 6.89
CA ASN A 182 -20.66 14.97 7.79
C ASN A 182 -20.30 15.34 9.24
N ARG A 183 -21.25 15.13 10.17
CA ARG A 183 -21.05 15.40 11.59
C ARG A 183 -19.81 14.71 12.17
N ARG A 184 -19.57 13.44 11.83
CA ARG A 184 -18.41 12.68 12.32
C ARG A 184 -17.09 13.34 11.88
N ALA A 185 -16.99 13.69 10.60
CA ALA A 185 -15.79 14.35 10.06
C ALA A 185 -15.56 15.75 10.67
N LEU A 186 -16.63 16.48 11.00
CA LEU A 186 -16.56 17.74 11.74
C LEU A 186 -16.02 17.52 13.16
N ASP A 187 -16.56 16.56 13.90
CA ASP A 187 -16.15 16.28 15.28
C ASP A 187 -14.65 15.88 15.33
N ASP A 188 -14.20 15.07 14.39
CA ASP A 188 -12.79 14.70 14.22
C ASP A 188 -11.91 15.93 13.91
N ALA A 189 -12.38 16.85 13.05
CA ALA A 189 -11.67 18.07 12.72
C ALA A 189 -11.58 19.05 13.89
N LEU A 190 -12.67 19.21 14.64
CA LEU A 190 -12.72 20.00 15.86
C LEU A 190 -11.74 19.45 16.91
N GLY A 191 -11.71 18.13 17.12
CA GLY A 191 -10.76 17.49 18.02
C GLY A 191 -9.31 17.80 17.65
N ARG A 192 -8.95 17.72 16.37
CA ARG A 192 -7.61 18.08 15.87
C ARG A 192 -7.27 19.55 16.08
N LEU A 193 -8.20 20.46 15.77
CA LEU A 193 -7.98 21.90 15.91
C LEU A 193 -7.86 22.32 17.38
N SER A 194 -8.70 21.78 18.26
CA SER A 194 -8.63 22.04 19.70
C SER A 194 -7.35 21.52 20.34
N ALA A 195 -6.81 20.39 19.85
CA ALA A 195 -5.50 19.89 20.26
C ALA A 195 -4.34 20.72 19.65
N SER A 196 -4.59 21.46 18.57
CA SER A 196 -3.59 22.31 17.94
C SER A 196 -3.44 23.65 18.66
N SER A 197 -2.29 24.30 18.53
CA SER A 197 -2.11 25.66 19.04
C SER A 197 -2.68 26.74 18.12
N LEU A 198 -3.34 26.39 17.01
CA LEU A 198 -3.83 27.37 16.05
C LEU A 198 -5.16 28.00 16.49
N PRO A 199 -5.33 29.32 16.34
CA PRO A 199 -6.62 29.97 16.54
C PRO A 199 -7.56 29.64 15.37
N PHE A 200 -8.85 29.52 15.63
CA PHE A 200 -9.86 29.21 14.61
C PHE A 200 -11.24 29.77 14.98
N ALA A 201 -12.07 29.98 13.97
CA ALA A 201 -13.46 30.38 14.15
C ALA A 201 -14.42 29.27 13.73
N LEU A 202 -15.54 29.16 14.43
CA LEU A 202 -16.65 28.27 14.11
C LEU A 202 -17.84 29.12 13.68
N MET A 203 -18.34 28.89 12.47
CA MET A 203 -19.61 29.43 11.99
C MET A 203 -20.63 28.31 11.92
N GLN A 204 -21.73 28.44 12.64
CA GLN A 204 -22.88 27.56 12.52
C GLN A 204 -23.95 28.27 11.68
N LEU A 205 -24.41 27.61 10.63
CA LEU A 205 -25.37 28.10 9.66
C LEU A 205 -26.65 27.26 9.69
N ASP A 206 -27.79 27.93 9.53
CA ASP A 206 -29.10 27.31 9.35
C ASP A 206 -29.88 28.05 8.28
N LEU A 207 -30.52 27.30 7.38
CA LEU A 207 -31.29 27.88 6.28
C LEU A 207 -32.64 28.39 6.76
N ASP A 208 -32.87 29.68 6.55
CA ASP A 208 -34.06 30.35 7.05
C ASP A 208 -35.32 29.87 6.33
N LEU A 209 -36.28 29.35 7.11
CA LEU A 209 -37.57 28.85 6.62
C LEU A 209 -37.45 27.69 5.61
N PHE A 210 -36.37 26.90 5.67
CA PHE A 210 -36.16 25.76 4.75
C PHE A 210 -37.31 24.75 4.75
N LYS A 211 -37.95 24.52 5.89
CA LYS A 211 -39.15 23.68 5.97
C LYS A 211 -40.28 24.19 5.06
N ALA A 212 -40.48 25.50 4.97
CA ALA A 212 -41.51 26.07 4.09
C ALA A 212 -41.22 25.83 2.60
N VAL A 213 -39.94 25.78 2.22
CA VAL A 213 -39.53 25.40 0.85
C VAL A 213 -39.92 23.94 0.56
N ASN A 214 -39.61 23.02 1.49
CA ASN A 214 -40.03 21.62 1.36
C ASN A 214 -41.54 21.45 1.33
N ASP A 215 -42.25 22.17 2.19
CA ASP A 215 -43.71 22.07 2.29
C ASP A 215 -44.40 22.64 1.04
N SER A 216 -43.82 23.66 0.40
CA SER A 216 -44.40 24.33 -0.78
C SER A 216 -44.01 23.70 -2.12
N HIS A 217 -42.79 23.16 -2.22
CA HIS A 217 -42.20 22.71 -3.50
C HIS A 217 -41.73 21.24 -3.47
N GLY A 218 -41.90 20.55 -2.34
CA GLY A 218 -41.48 19.18 -2.15
C GLY A 218 -39.98 19.03 -1.86
N HIS A 219 -39.60 17.83 -1.39
CA HIS A 219 -38.23 17.51 -1.02
C HIS A 219 -37.21 17.62 -2.16
N GLY A 220 -37.63 17.46 -3.42
CA GLY A 220 -36.73 17.63 -4.57
C GLY A 220 -36.16 19.05 -4.69
N MET A 221 -36.99 20.07 -4.40
CA MET A 221 -36.53 21.47 -4.33
C MET A 221 -35.62 21.69 -3.11
N GLY A 222 -35.96 21.12 -1.95
CA GLY A 222 -35.11 21.17 -0.77
C GLY A 222 -33.72 20.58 -1.01
N ASP A 223 -33.64 19.40 -1.63
CA ASP A 223 -32.38 18.77 -2.02
C ASP A 223 -31.58 19.62 -3.00
N ALA A 224 -32.24 20.29 -3.94
CA ALA A 224 -31.59 21.21 -4.87
C ALA A 224 -30.99 22.42 -4.13
N VAL A 225 -31.75 23.00 -3.19
CA VAL A 225 -31.29 24.09 -2.33
C VAL A 225 -30.08 23.66 -1.49
N LEU A 226 -30.11 22.48 -0.87
CA LEU A 226 -28.99 21.98 -0.08
C LEU A 226 -27.71 21.79 -0.91
N ARG A 227 -27.83 21.28 -2.15
CA ARG A 227 -26.70 21.17 -3.07
C ARG A 227 -26.16 22.53 -3.52
N MET A 228 -27.05 23.50 -3.79
CA MET A 228 -26.68 24.87 -4.13
C MET A 228 -25.89 25.51 -2.98
N VAL A 229 -26.41 25.45 -1.76
CA VAL A 229 -25.75 26.00 -0.57
C VAL A 229 -24.38 25.36 -0.37
N ALA A 230 -24.27 24.04 -0.53
CA ALA A 230 -23.00 23.34 -0.44
C ALA A 230 -21.98 23.81 -1.49
N ALA A 231 -22.42 24.08 -2.73
CA ALA A 231 -21.57 24.64 -3.77
C ALA A 231 -21.11 26.07 -3.43
N VAL A 232 -22.03 26.90 -2.93
CA VAL A 232 -21.72 28.27 -2.46
C VAL A 232 -20.67 28.23 -1.36
N LEU A 233 -20.86 27.39 -0.34
CA LEU A 233 -19.91 27.22 0.76
C LEU A 233 -18.51 26.79 0.25
N ARG A 234 -18.44 25.76 -0.60
CA ARG A 234 -17.17 25.29 -1.18
C ARG A 234 -16.44 26.36 -1.98
N SER A 235 -17.17 27.21 -2.70
CA SER A 235 -16.58 28.31 -3.48
C SER A 235 -16.16 29.52 -2.61
N HIS A 236 -16.76 29.66 -1.43
CA HIS A 236 -16.55 30.81 -0.54
C HIS A 236 -15.34 30.61 0.38
N PHE A 237 -15.13 29.40 0.87
CA PHE A 237 -14.08 29.07 1.84
C PHE A 237 -12.85 28.41 1.20
N ARG A 238 -11.73 28.42 1.91
CA ARG A 238 -10.45 27.89 1.41
C ARG A 238 -10.39 26.38 1.59
N SER A 239 -9.50 25.71 0.86
CA SER A 239 -9.28 24.27 0.97
C SER A 239 -8.83 23.78 2.36
N ARG A 240 -8.27 24.67 3.18
CA ARG A 240 -7.86 24.39 4.56
C ARG A 240 -9.00 24.50 5.57
N ASP A 241 -10.11 25.14 5.19
CA ASP A 241 -11.29 25.28 6.04
C ASP A 241 -12.12 23.99 5.95
N VAL A 242 -12.79 23.62 7.05
CA VAL A 242 -13.64 22.44 7.09
C VAL A 242 -15.09 22.88 6.97
N ILE A 243 -15.80 22.34 5.98
CA ILE A 243 -17.21 22.64 5.73
C ILE A 243 -17.98 21.34 5.89
N ALA A 244 -18.93 21.32 6.83
CA ALA A 244 -19.73 20.15 7.13
C ALA A 244 -21.22 20.44 7.09
N ARG A 245 -22.00 19.44 6.70
CA ARG A 245 -23.45 19.40 6.91
C ARG A 245 -23.72 18.47 8.08
N VAL A 246 -24.32 19.00 9.15
CA VAL A 246 -24.50 18.28 10.42
C VAL A 246 -25.93 17.88 10.70
N GLY A 247 -26.89 18.54 10.05
CA GLY A 247 -28.32 18.31 10.21
C GLY A 247 -29.08 18.41 8.89
N GLY A 248 -30.40 18.59 8.98
CA GLY A 248 -31.30 18.67 7.82
C GLY A 248 -31.02 19.90 6.94
N ASP A 249 -30.82 21.04 7.55
CA ASP A 249 -30.55 22.35 6.94
C ASP A 249 -29.41 23.10 7.66
N GLU A 250 -28.68 22.38 8.52
CA GLU A 250 -27.62 22.91 9.36
C GLU A 250 -26.25 22.60 8.76
N PHE A 251 -25.42 23.65 8.66
CA PHE A 251 -24.05 23.58 8.18
C PHE A 251 -23.10 24.17 9.23
N VAL A 252 -21.87 23.65 9.28
CA VAL A 252 -20.82 24.17 10.15
C VAL A 252 -19.57 24.42 9.32
N VAL A 253 -18.94 25.57 9.55
CA VAL A 253 -17.65 25.94 8.95
C VAL A 253 -16.63 26.16 10.04
N LEU A 254 -15.48 25.49 9.94
CA LEU A 254 -14.30 25.74 10.75
C LEU A 254 -13.28 26.50 9.89
N MET A 255 -13.07 27.77 10.23
CA MET A 255 -12.08 28.62 9.55
C MET A 255 -10.77 28.56 10.32
N VAL A 256 -9.76 27.93 9.72
CA VAL A 256 -8.48 27.65 10.37
C VAL A 256 -7.53 28.84 10.22
N ASP A 257 -6.82 29.17 11.31
CA ASP A 257 -5.84 30.25 11.34
C ASP A 257 -6.48 31.59 10.96
N PHE A 258 -7.66 31.84 11.55
CA PHE A 258 -8.49 32.99 11.22
C PHE A 258 -9.42 33.40 12.37
N VAL A 259 -9.14 34.55 12.98
CA VAL A 259 -9.93 35.09 14.11
C VAL A 259 -10.19 36.60 14.03
N ASP A 260 -9.86 37.22 12.89
CA ASP A 260 -10.15 38.64 12.69
C ASP A 260 -11.67 38.86 12.60
N ARG A 261 -12.20 39.63 13.55
CA ARG A 261 -13.65 39.79 13.73
C ARG A 261 -14.32 40.48 12.53
N ASP A 262 -13.72 41.56 12.03
CA ASP A 262 -14.31 42.35 10.95
C ASP A 262 -14.32 41.55 9.64
N HIS A 263 -13.24 40.81 9.39
CA HIS A 263 -13.22 39.91 8.25
C HIS A 263 -14.19 38.73 8.40
N LEU A 264 -14.31 38.12 9.59
CA LEU A 264 -15.28 37.05 9.84
C LEU A 264 -16.71 37.53 9.56
N LEU A 265 -17.06 38.73 10.02
CA LEU A 265 -18.37 39.34 9.74
C LEU A 265 -18.55 39.59 8.24
N SER A 266 -17.53 40.14 7.58
CA SER A 266 -17.55 40.37 6.12
C SER A 266 -17.70 39.07 5.31
N HIS A 267 -17.07 37.98 5.73
CA HIS A 267 -17.25 36.66 5.14
C HIS A 267 -18.68 36.16 5.32
N ALA A 268 -19.20 36.24 6.55
CA ALA A 268 -20.55 35.79 6.87
C ALA A 268 -21.63 36.58 6.10
N SER A 269 -21.53 37.92 6.03
CA SER A 269 -22.46 38.75 5.25
C SER A 269 -22.43 38.43 3.76
N ARG A 270 -21.24 38.34 3.15
CA ARG A 270 -21.10 37.98 1.72
C ARG A 270 -21.58 36.57 1.42
N LEU A 271 -21.47 35.65 2.38
CA LEU A 271 -21.99 34.30 2.25
C LEU A 271 -23.52 34.31 2.20
N ILE A 272 -24.17 35.05 3.11
CA ILE A 272 -25.62 35.21 3.14
C ILE A 272 -26.11 35.83 1.82
N GLU A 273 -25.49 36.93 1.37
CA GLU A 273 -25.84 37.58 0.09
C GLU A 273 -25.75 36.62 -1.10
N ARG A 274 -24.76 35.71 -1.11
CA ARG A 274 -24.63 34.69 -2.17
C ARG A 274 -25.68 33.60 -2.08
N ILE A 275 -26.07 33.19 -0.87
CA ILE A 275 -27.14 32.20 -0.65
C ILE A 275 -28.51 32.79 -1.06
N GLU A 276 -28.70 34.10 -0.87
CA GLU A 276 -29.92 34.83 -1.21
C GLU A 276 -30.14 35.06 -2.71
N LEU A 277 -29.11 34.77 -3.54
CA LEU A 277 -29.28 34.82 -4.98
C LEU A 277 -30.36 33.81 -5.42
N PRO A 278 -31.32 34.21 -6.27
CA PRO A 278 -32.36 33.31 -6.74
C PRO A 278 -31.73 32.10 -7.45
N MET A 279 -32.26 30.92 -7.18
CA MET A 279 -31.94 29.72 -7.93
C MET A 279 -33.17 29.20 -8.66
N GLU A 280 -32.97 28.76 -9.89
CA GLU A 280 -34.02 28.11 -10.67
C GLU A 280 -33.87 26.59 -10.54
N PHE A 281 -34.98 25.90 -10.26
CA PHE A 281 -35.03 24.44 -10.32
C PHE A 281 -36.36 24.00 -10.94
N GLN A 282 -36.27 23.28 -12.07
CA GLN A 282 -37.42 22.84 -12.85
C GLN A 282 -38.40 23.98 -13.23
N GLY A 283 -37.87 25.16 -13.57
CA GLY A 283 -38.67 26.33 -13.96
C GLY A 283 -39.30 27.10 -12.79
N VAL A 284 -38.94 26.77 -11.54
CA VAL A 284 -39.39 27.49 -10.34
C VAL A 284 -38.23 28.25 -9.73
N ASP A 285 -38.39 29.56 -9.58
CA ASP A 285 -37.45 30.41 -8.84
C ASP A 285 -37.66 30.21 -7.33
N CYS A 286 -36.59 29.80 -6.65
CA CYS A 286 -36.53 29.67 -5.20
C CYS A 286 -35.54 30.67 -4.62
N ARG A 287 -35.93 31.34 -3.54
CA ARG A 287 -35.07 32.20 -2.74
C ARG A 287 -35.02 31.68 -1.32
N ILE A 288 -33.82 31.61 -0.76
CA ILE A 288 -33.61 31.22 0.63
C ILE A 288 -32.54 32.11 1.24
N SER A 289 -32.60 32.32 2.56
CA SER A 289 -31.56 33.02 3.30
C SER A 289 -30.94 32.08 4.33
N ALA A 290 -29.93 32.55 5.04
CA ALA A 290 -29.31 31.81 6.12
C ALA A 290 -29.05 32.72 7.33
N SER A 291 -29.23 32.14 8.52
CA SER A 291 -28.79 32.74 9.76
C SER A 291 -27.48 32.10 10.20
N ILE A 292 -26.58 32.90 10.76
CA ILE A 292 -25.22 32.46 11.14
C ILE A 292 -24.94 32.82 12.61
N GLY A 293 -24.44 31.86 13.38
CA GLY A 293 -23.84 32.07 14.69
C GLY A 293 -22.33 31.87 14.64
N ILE A 294 -21.56 32.78 15.24
CA ILE A 294 -20.09 32.76 15.19
C ILE A 294 -19.52 32.65 16.60
N ALA A 295 -18.66 31.67 16.81
CA ALA A 295 -17.84 31.52 18.02
C ALA A 295 -16.36 31.41 17.63
N VAL A 296 -15.47 31.84 18.52
CA VAL A 296 -14.03 31.95 18.22
C VAL A 296 -13.20 31.31 19.32
N ALA A 297 -12.25 30.47 18.92
CA ALA A 297 -11.18 29.96 19.77
C ALA A 297 -9.88 30.70 19.42
N THR A 298 -9.31 31.38 20.40
CA THR A 298 -8.07 32.18 20.24
C THR A 298 -6.93 31.56 21.04
N LEU A 299 -5.72 32.10 20.89
CA LEU A 299 -4.60 31.70 21.75
C LEU A 299 -4.88 31.96 23.24
N ALA A 300 -5.61 33.04 23.55
CA ALA A 300 -5.92 33.45 24.92
C ALA A 300 -7.15 32.72 25.50
N ARG A 301 -8.06 32.24 24.65
CA ARG A 301 -9.30 31.57 25.06
C ARG A 301 -9.53 30.30 24.25
N ARG A 302 -9.40 29.16 24.91
CA ARG A 302 -9.54 27.82 24.32
C ARG A 302 -10.68 27.05 24.97
N PRO A 303 -11.94 27.34 24.61
CA PRO A 303 -13.07 26.56 25.11
C PRO A 303 -12.96 25.10 24.63
N SER A 304 -13.60 24.17 25.32
CA SER A 304 -13.76 22.81 24.81
C SER A 304 -14.62 22.82 23.53
N CYS A 305 -14.53 21.75 22.73
CA CYS A 305 -15.32 21.63 21.50
C CYS A 305 -16.83 21.81 21.75
N ASP A 306 -17.34 21.20 22.82
CA ASP A 306 -18.76 21.26 23.18
C ASP A 306 -19.20 22.68 23.54
N VAL A 307 -18.37 23.40 24.29
CA VAL A 307 -18.64 24.80 24.66
C VAL A 307 -18.63 25.69 23.41
N LEU A 308 -17.66 25.52 22.51
CA LEU A 308 -17.57 26.33 21.29
C LEU A 308 -18.78 26.12 20.37
N LEU A 309 -19.24 24.86 20.21
CA LEU A 309 -20.45 24.54 19.46
C LEU A 309 -21.68 25.16 20.12
N GLN A 310 -21.81 25.06 21.45
CA GLN A 310 -22.92 25.65 22.19
C GLN A 310 -22.95 27.19 22.06
N GLU A 311 -21.79 27.85 22.09
CA GLU A 311 -21.68 29.29 21.91
C GLU A 311 -22.14 29.74 20.52
N ALA A 312 -21.76 28.99 19.48
CA ALA A 312 -22.20 29.27 18.11
C ALA A 312 -23.71 29.04 17.96
N ASP A 313 -24.28 28.01 18.57
CA ASP A 313 -25.72 27.74 18.56
C ASP A 313 -26.52 28.87 19.23
N ILE A 314 -26.06 29.35 20.40
CA ILE A 314 -26.66 30.50 21.08
C ILE A 314 -26.63 31.75 20.19
N ALA A 315 -25.51 32.00 19.52
CA ALA A 315 -25.36 33.13 18.62
C ALA A 315 -26.26 33.00 17.38
N LEU A 316 -26.40 31.78 16.83
CA LEU A 316 -27.27 31.47 15.71
C LEU A 316 -28.74 31.69 16.07
N TYR A 317 -29.16 31.23 17.24
CA TYR A 317 -30.50 31.46 17.75
C TYR A 317 -30.82 32.95 17.85
N GLU A 318 -29.85 33.76 18.30
CA GLU A 318 -30.01 35.22 18.35
C GLU A 318 -30.11 35.85 16.95
N SER A 319 -29.35 35.36 15.96
CA SER A 319 -29.51 35.77 14.55
C SER A 319 -30.94 35.52 14.05
N LYS A 320 -31.51 34.34 14.35
CA LYS A 320 -32.89 34.01 13.98
C LYS A 320 -33.89 34.94 14.68
N ARG A 321 -33.73 35.17 15.99
CA ARG A 321 -34.63 36.05 16.77
C ARG A 321 -34.63 37.50 16.32
N ARG A 322 -33.52 38.00 15.80
CA ARG A 322 -33.39 39.41 15.38
C ARG A 322 -33.99 39.69 14.00
N GLY A 323 -34.56 38.69 13.35
CA GLY A 323 -35.18 38.82 12.04
C GLY A 323 -34.42 38.11 10.92
N ARG A 324 -33.57 37.12 11.24
CA ARG A 324 -32.95 36.21 10.26
C ARG A 324 -32.02 36.90 9.26
N GLY A 325 -31.46 36.15 8.31
CA GLY A 325 -30.60 36.68 7.23
C GLY A 325 -29.39 37.46 7.73
N ARG A 326 -28.77 37.02 8.82
CA ARG A 326 -27.65 37.73 9.45
C ARG A 326 -26.70 36.81 10.22
N ALA A 327 -25.54 37.37 10.51
CA ALA A 327 -24.56 36.77 11.39
C ALA A 327 -24.50 37.49 12.75
N THR A 328 -24.33 36.72 13.83
CA THR A 328 -24.14 37.23 15.19
C THR A 328 -22.95 36.51 15.83
N PHE A 329 -22.08 37.25 16.52
CA PHE A 329 -21.05 36.65 17.36
C PHE A 329 -21.60 36.32 18.74
N TYR A 330 -21.12 35.23 19.33
CA TYR A 330 -21.40 34.89 20.72
C TYR A 330 -21.06 36.03 21.68
N ASP A 331 -19.90 36.68 21.52
CA ASP A 331 -19.52 37.81 22.40
C ASP A 331 -20.50 38.99 22.34
N ASP A 332 -21.13 39.23 21.18
CA ASP A 332 -22.14 40.28 21.04
C ASP A 332 -23.44 39.93 21.75
N TRP A 333 -23.82 38.66 21.69
CA TRP A 333 -24.94 38.15 22.49
C TRP A 333 -24.64 38.29 23.99
N GLN A 334 -23.44 37.88 24.43
CA GLN A 334 -23.04 37.93 25.83
C GLN A 334 -23.02 39.36 26.38
N ARG A 335 -22.36 40.30 25.67
CA ARG A 335 -22.32 41.73 26.06
C ARG A 335 -23.71 42.36 26.20
N ARG A 336 -24.64 42.00 25.32
CA ARG A 336 -26.01 42.54 25.36
C ARG A 336 -26.84 41.95 26.49
N ARG A 337 -26.56 40.71 26.88
CA ARG A 337 -27.26 40.04 27.99
C ARG A 337 -26.79 40.54 29.35
N HIS A 338 -25.51 40.89 29.48
CA HIS A 338 -24.89 41.29 30.75
C HIS A 338 -24.72 42.81 30.94
N GLY A 339 -25.02 43.63 29.92
CA GLY A 339 -24.78 45.07 29.98
C GLY A 339 -23.28 45.41 30.11
N PRO A 340 -22.86 46.68 29.91
CA PRO A 340 -21.45 47.07 29.93
C PRO A 340 -20.82 47.12 31.36
N GLY A 341 -21.19 46.23 32.27
CA GLY A 341 -20.74 46.27 33.67
C GLY A 341 -20.37 44.93 34.32
N ASP A 342 -20.54 43.79 33.65
CA ASP A 342 -20.32 42.47 34.27
C ASP A 342 -19.18 41.72 33.56
N THR A 343 -17.96 42.25 33.68
CA THR A 343 -16.73 41.50 33.39
C THR A 343 -16.15 41.00 34.71
N ALA A 344 -16.56 39.80 35.13
CA ALA A 344 -15.79 39.02 36.08
C ALA A 344 -14.64 38.35 35.32
N PHE A 345 -13.42 38.69 35.75
CA PHE A 345 -12.14 38.22 35.23
C PHE A 345 -11.90 36.72 35.45
#